data_AF-A0A3A4Z3V5-F1
#
_entry.id   AF-A0A3A4Z3V5-F1
#
_cell.length_a   1.000
_cell.length_b   1.000
_cell.length_c   1.000
_cell.angle_alpha   90.00
_cell.angle_beta   90.00
_cell.angle_gamma   90.00
#
_symmetry.space_group_name_H-M   'P 1'
#
loop_
_entity.id
_entity.type
_entity.pdbx_description
1 polymer ?
#
loop_
_entity_poly.entity_id
_entity_poly.type
_entity_poly.pdbx_seq_one_letter_code
_entity_poly.pdbx_strand_id
1 'polypeptide(L)' 'MHRVALKVRDKHVLRLIGKYLRAGVSVDGRLMSTRKGVPQGGLLSPLLANILLDDLDKELEKRGHRFARY' A
#
# COMPACT_ATOMS: atom_id res chain seq x y z
N MET A 1 6.00 -3.85 -1.84
CA MET A 1 5.78 -5.31 -2.04
C MET A 1 6.45 -6.18 -0.98
N HIS A 2 7.65 -5.86 -0.50
CA HIS A 2 8.36 -6.67 0.51
C HIS A 2 7.51 -6.97 1.75
N ARG A 3 6.89 -5.96 2.38
CA ARG A 3 6.06 -6.13 3.59
C ARG A 3 4.85 -7.05 3.38
N VAL A 4 4.13 -6.87 2.27
CA VAL A 4 3.00 -7.75 1.92
C VAL A 4 3.48 -9.19 1.72
N ALA A 5 4.63 -9.39 1.07
CA ALA A 5 5.20 -10.71 0.83
C ALA A 5 5.70 -11.44 2.09
N LEU A 6 5.95 -10.71 3.20
CA LEU A 6 6.26 -11.34 4.49
C LEU A 6 5.06 -12.10 5.07
N LYS A 7 3.83 -11.72 4.71
CA LYS A 7 2.59 -12.33 5.21
C LYS A 7 1.84 -13.13 4.15
N VAL A 8 1.86 -12.69 2.89
CA VAL A 8 1.18 -13.35 1.77
C VAL A 8 2.22 -14.04 0.88
N ARG A 9 2.18 -15.37 0.81
CA ARG A 9 3.11 -16.17 -0.03
C ARG A 9 2.59 -16.47 -1.43
N ASP A 10 1.29 -16.26 -1.67
CA ASP A 10 0.67 -16.52 -2.98
C ASP A 10 1.22 -15.57 -4.05
N LYS A 11 1.94 -16.15 -5.02
CA LYS A 11 2.57 -15.42 -6.13
C LYS A 11 1.57 -14.77 -7.08
N HIS A 12 0.36 -15.31 -7.21
CA HIS A 12 -0.70 -14.74 -8.06
C HIS A 12 -1.28 -13.49 -7.41
N VAL A 13 -1.59 -13.55 -6.12
CA VAL A 13 -2.08 -12.40 -5.34
C VAL A 13 -1.05 -11.28 -5.32
N LEU A 14 0.23 -11.60 -5.04
CA LEU A 14 1.31 -10.60 -5.06
C LEU A 14 1.47 -9.94 -6.44
N ARG A 15 1.32 -10.72 -7.52
CA ARG A 15 1.39 -10.20 -8.88
C ARG A 15 0.20 -9.28 -9.19
N LEU A 16 -0.99 -9.64 -8.72
CA LEU A 16 -2.20 -8.84 -8.89
C LEU A 16 -2.08 -7.50 -8.14
N ILE A 17 -1.68 -7.52 -6.88
CA ILE A 17 -1.42 -6.31 -6.10
C ILE A 17 -0.38 -5.43 -6.79
N GLY A 18 0.71 -6.03 -7.30
CA GLY A 18 1.72 -5.31 -8.06
C GLY A 18 1.17 -4.66 -9.34
N LYS A 19 0.23 -5.32 -10.05
CA LYS A 19 -0.46 -4.73 -11.21
C LYS A 19 -1.33 -3.56 -10.80
N TYR A 20 -2.10 -3.66 -9.71
CA TYR A 20 -2.91 -2.56 -9.18
C TYR A 20 -2.07 -1.34 -8.78
N LEU A 21 -0.92 -1.56 -8.13
CA LEU A 21 0.01 -0.49 -7.74
C LEU A 21 0.60 0.26 -8.95
N ARG A 22 0.82 -0.45 -10.06
CA ARG A 22 1.37 0.11 -11.30
C ARG A 22 0.30 0.56 -12.29
N ALA A 23 -0.97 0.31 -11.99
CA ALA A 23 -2.07 0.81 -12.80
C ALA A 23 -1.96 2.34 -12.81
N GLY A 24 -1.93 2.91 -14.00
CA GLY A 24 -1.95 4.35 -14.16
C GLY A 24 -3.23 4.95 -13.56
N VAL A 25 -3.22 6.26 -13.37
CA VAL A 25 -4.43 7.02 -13.05
C VAL A 25 -4.94 7.70 -14.33
N SER A 26 -6.25 7.74 -14.52
CA SER A 26 -6.84 8.56 -15.59
C SER A 26 -6.98 9.98 -15.07
N VAL A 27 -6.30 10.93 -15.71
CA VAL A 27 -6.41 12.36 -15.43
C VAL A 27 -6.83 13.04 -16.72
N ASP A 28 -7.99 13.70 -16.71
CA ASP A 28 -8.57 14.39 -17.87
C ASP A 28 -8.65 13.52 -19.14
N GLY A 29 -9.03 12.25 -18.97
CA GLY A 29 -9.17 11.28 -20.07
C GLY A 29 -7.85 10.70 -20.60
N ARG A 30 -6.71 11.04 -20.00
CA ARG A 30 -5.39 10.48 -20.34
C ARG A 30 -4.87 9.55 -19.26
N LEU A 31 -4.40 8.38 -19.68
CA LEU A 31 -3.77 7.42 -18.78
C LEU A 31 -2.37 7.90 -18.41
N MET A 32 -2.19 8.36 -17.17
CA MET A 32 -0.90 8.74 -16.64
C MET A 32 -0.27 7.58 -15.85
N SER A 33 0.98 7.23 -16.16
CA SER A 33 1.71 6.18 -15.46
C SER A 33 2.00 6.58 -14.00
N THR A 34 1.61 5.74 -13.04
CA THR A 34 1.90 5.97 -11.62
C THR A 34 3.32 5.50 -11.31
N ARG A 35 4.31 6.40 -11.28
CA ARG A 35 5.73 6.06 -10.99
C ARG A 35 6.02 5.87 -9.49
N LYS A 36 5.26 6.55 -8.61
CA LYS A 36 5.31 6.44 -7.14
C LYS A 36 3.90 6.62 -6.58
N GLY A 37 3.61 5.97 -5.46
CA GLY A 37 2.29 6.02 -4.83
C GLY A 37 1.33 4.94 -5.35
N VAL A 38 0.09 5.02 -4.89
CA VAL A 38 -1.02 4.13 -5.29
C VAL A 38 -2.07 4.97 -6.01
N PRO A 39 -2.82 4.42 -6.99
CA PRO A 39 -3.96 5.12 -7.58
C PRO A 39 -4.93 5.58 -6.48
N GLN A 40 -5.16 6.89 -6.37
CA GLN A 40 -6.17 7.42 -5.47
C GLN A 40 -7.56 7.00 -5.98
N GLY A 41 -8.36 6.36 -5.12
CA GLY A 41 -9.64 5.77 -5.50
C GLY A 41 -9.63 4.26 -5.73
N GLY A 42 -8.46 3.60 -5.71
CA GLY A 42 -8.40 2.14 -5.70
C GLY A 42 -8.87 1.55 -4.36
N LEU A 43 -9.79 0.58 -4.36
CA LEU A 43 -10.27 -0.11 -3.15
C LEU A 43 -9.13 -0.71 -2.29
N LEU A 44 -8.02 -1.09 -2.93
CA LEU A 44 -6.83 -1.65 -2.28
C LEU A 44 -5.93 -0.59 -1.62
N SER A 45 -6.06 0.68 -2.00
CA SER A 45 -5.16 1.76 -1.57
C SER A 45 -5.16 2.00 -0.05
N PRO A 46 -6.33 2.06 0.64
CA PRO A 46 -6.36 2.22 2.10
C PRO A 46 -5.70 1.06 2.85
N LEU A 47 -5.92 -0.19 2.39
CA LEU A 47 -5.34 -1.37 3.03
C LEU A 47 -3.81 -1.41 2.87
N LEU A 48 -3.30 -1.10 1.67
CA LEU A 48 -1.87 -1.10 1.42
C LEU A 48 -1.15 0.01 2.19
N ALA A 49 -1.81 1.16 2.41
CA ALA A 49 -1.30 2.21 3.29
C ALA A 49 -1.16 1.71 4.73
N ASN A 50 -2.17 1.01 5.27
CA ASN A 50 -2.11 0.45 6.61
C ASN A 50 -1.01 -0.61 6.77
N ILE A 51 -0.77 -1.47 5.77
CA ILE A 51 0.32 -2.45 5.81
C ILE A 51 1.70 -1.77 5.81
N LEU A 52 1.84 -0.61 5.15
CA LEU A 52 3.08 0.16 5.19
C LEU A 52 3.28 0.82 6.56
N LEU A 53 2.21 1.35 7.16
CA LEU A 53 2.26 2.08 8.43
C LEU A 53 2.38 1.18 9.66
N ASP A 54 2.13 -0.12 9.53
CA ASP A 54 2.32 -1.12 10.60
C ASP A 54 3.74 -1.10 11.20
N ASP A 55 4.78 -0.82 10.40
CA ASP A 55 6.14 -0.68 10.93
C ASP A 55 6.30 0.56 11.82
N LEU A 56 5.63 1.66 11.47
CA LEU A 56 5.64 2.90 12.26
C LEU A 56 4.92 2.67 13.59
N ASP A 57 3.74 2.04 13.53
CA ASP A 57 2.95 1.71 14.72
C ASP A 57 3.77 0.88 15.71
N LYS A 58 4.47 -0.16 15.21
CA LYS A 58 5.36 -1.01 16.03
C LYS A 58 6.53 -0.26 16.65
N GLU A 59 7.12 0.69 15.93
CA GLU A 59 8.22 1.49 16.45
C GLU A 59 7.74 2.44 17.55
N LEU A 60 6.55 3.02 17.41
CA LEU A 60 5.92 3.85 18.44
C LEU A 60 5.58 3.05 19.69
N GLU A 61 5.04 1.84 19.53
CA GLU A 61 4.79 0.90 20.63
C GLU A 61 6.07 0.51 21.36
N LYS A 62 7.13 0.16 20.62
CA LYS A 62 8.44 -0.20 21.19
C LYS A 62 9.04 0.92 22.04
N ARG A 63 8.77 2.18 21.69
CA ARG A 63 9.21 3.37 22.43
C ARG A 63 8.29 3.74 23.60
N GLY A 64 7.18 3.02 23.79
CA GLY A 64 6.21 3.28 24.84
C GLY A 64 5.36 4.53 24.61
N HIS A 65 5.22 4.98 23.36
CA HIS A 65 4.38 6.14 23.04
C HIS A 65 2.90 5.78 23.06
N ARG A 66 2.07 6.69 23.58
CA ARG A 66 0.61 6.64 23.43
C ARG A 66 0.24 7.41 22.17
N PHE A 67 -0.41 6.75 21.21
CA PHE A 67 -0.81 7.35 19.94
C PHE A 67 -2.13 6.77 19.44
N ALA A 68 -2.75 7.47 18.47
CA ALA A 68 -3.90 6.99 17.71
C ALA A 68 -3.66 7.32 16.22
N ARG A 69 -4.03 6.39 15.35
CA ARG A 69 -3.94 6.53 13.88
C ARG A 69 -5.30 6.16 13.28
N TYR A 70 -5.75 6.95 12.29
CA TYR A 70 -7.02 6.77 11.58
C TYR A 70 -6.78 6.13 10.21
#